data_AF-A0AAU0Z5F4-F1
#
_entry.id   AF-A0AAU0Z5F4-F1
#
_cell.length_a   1.000
_cell.length_b   1.000
_cell.length_c   1.000
_cell.angle_alpha   90.00
_cell.angle_beta   90.00
_cell.angle_gamma   90.00
#
_symmetry.space_group_name_H-M   'P 1'
#
loop_
_entity.id
_entity.type
_entity.pdbx_description
1 polymer ?
#
loop_
_entity_poly.entity_id
_entity_poly.type
_entity_poly.pdbx_seq_one_letter_code
_entity_poly.pdbx_strand_id
1 'polypeptide(L)'
;MTLVGVDHVQLAAPPGSEEVLRSFYVDDLGMTELPKPPALAARGGCWFRAGAVELHLGIDRDFRPAKKAHPGLLVRDIEPYARRLAGRGVDVSWDAALPGYRRFYCSDPVGNRLEFLEPEPRQSSPCGD
;
A
#
# COMPACT_ATOMS: atom_id res chain seq x y z
N MET A 1 -8.17 -7.55 28.47
CA MET A 1 -7.97 -7.86 27.04
C MET A 1 -7.57 -6.57 26.35
N THR A 2 -6.53 -6.59 25.51
CA THR A 2 -5.92 -5.39 24.91
C THR A 2 -5.61 -5.64 23.44
N LEU A 3 -5.83 -4.63 22.58
CA LEU A 3 -5.38 -4.62 21.19
C LEU A 3 -3.86 -4.41 21.14
N VAL A 4 -3.16 -5.17 20.30
CA VAL A 4 -1.68 -5.14 20.23
C VAL A 4 -1.13 -4.53 18.94
N GLY A 5 -1.97 -4.37 17.91
CA GLY A 5 -1.56 -3.80 16.63
C GLY A 5 -2.51 -4.13 15.50
N VAL A 6 -2.14 -3.69 14.31
CA VAL A 6 -2.77 -4.09 13.05
C VAL A 6 -2.06 -5.34 12.55
N ASP A 7 -2.81 -6.41 12.30
CA ASP A 7 -2.29 -7.66 11.74
C ASP A 7 -2.15 -7.56 10.22
N HIS A 8 -3.23 -7.13 9.55
CA HIS A 8 -3.28 -6.90 8.11
C HIS A 8 -4.33 -5.82 7.80
N VAL A 9 -4.29 -5.31 6.56
CA VAL A 9 -5.38 -4.51 5.99
C VAL A 9 -6.00 -5.27 4.82
N GLN A 10 -7.33 -5.39 4.82
CA GLN A 10 -8.07 -5.97 3.70
C GLN A 10 -8.56 -4.88 2.76
N LEU A 11 -8.24 -5.01 1.47
CA LEU A 11 -8.77 -4.23 0.36
C LEU A 11 -9.64 -5.13 -0.52
N ALA A 12 -10.72 -4.58 -1.05
CA ALA A 12 -11.58 -5.32 -1.98
C ALA A 12 -11.02 -5.25 -3.40
N ALA A 13 -11.33 -6.27 -4.21
CA ALA A 13 -10.98 -6.33 -5.61
C ALA A 13 -12.09 -7.05 -6.41
N PRO A 14 -12.29 -6.74 -7.70
CA PRO A 14 -13.28 -7.43 -8.52
C PRO A 14 -12.78 -8.85 -8.90
N PRO A 15 -13.67 -9.79 -9.22
CA PRO A 15 -13.28 -11.13 -9.69
C PRO A 15 -12.36 -11.07 -10.92
N GLY A 16 -11.32 -11.92 -10.94
CA GLY A 16 -10.40 -12.04 -12.08
C GLY A 16 -9.29 -10.98 -12.14
N SER A 17 -9.13 -10.17 -11.10
CA SER A 17 -8.10 -9.12 -11.02
C SER A 17 -6.77 -9.60 -10.46
N GLU A 18 -6.64 -10.86 -10.05
CA GLU A 18 -5.48 -11.34 -9.30
C GLU A 18 -4.16 -11.21 -10.09
N GLU A 19 -4.17 -11.39 -11.41
CA GLU A 19 -2.97 -11.25 -12.25
C GLU A 19 -2.47 -9.81 -12.30
N VAL A 20 -3.36 -8.84 -12.57
CA VAL A 20 -2.98 -7.42 -12.60
C VAL A 20 -2.57 -6.93 -11.22
N LEU A 21 -3.20 -7.44 -10.15
CA LEU A 21 -2.82 -7.14 -8.77
C LEU A 21 -1.46 -7.74 -8.44
N ARG A 22 -1.14 -8.96 -8.87
CA ARG A 22 0.20 -9.54 -8.69
C ARG A 22 1.25 -8.67 -9.36
N SER A 23 1.03 -8.26 -10.61
CA SER A 23 2.01 -7.42 -11.31
C SER A 23 2.26 -6.12 -10.57
N PHE A 24 1.21 -5.45 -10.09
CA PHE A 24 1.37 -4.23 -9.31
C PHE A 24 2.01 -4.45 -7.93
N TYR A 25 1.45 -5.34 -7.10
CA TYR A 25 1.92 -5.51 -5.73
C TYR A 25 3.29 -6.21 -5.65
N VAL A 26 3.60 -7.12 -6.56
CA VAL A 26 4.90 -7.81 -6.60
C VAL A 26 5.91 -7.01 -7.40
N ASP A 27 5.62 -6.71 -8.67
CA ASP A 27 6.64 -6.15 -9.57
C ASP A 27 6.86 -4.65 -9.34
N ASP A 28 5.79 -3.88 -9.11
CA ASP A 28 5.89 -2.42 -8.96
C ASP A 28 6.19 -2.03 -7.51
N LEU A 29 5.42 -2.56 -6.55
CA LEU A 29 5.61 -2.24 -5.13
C LEU A 29 6.76 -3.02 -4.49
N GLY A 30 7.12 -4.20 -5.04
CA GLY A 30 8.20 -5.04 -4.50
C GLY A 30 7.79 -5.88 -3.30
N MET A 31 6.50 -6.21 -3.15
CA MET A 31 6.01 -7.10 -2.10
C MET A 31 6.17 -8.58 -2.48
N THR A 32 6.14 -9.47 -1.50
CA THR A 32 6.10 -10.92 -1.73
C THR A 32 4.67 -11.42 -1.66
N GLU A 33 4.20 -12.15 -2.68
CA GLU A 33 2.92 -12.87 -2.60
C GLU A 33 3.02 -14.02 -1.59
N LEU A 34 1.98 -14.17 -0.77
CA LEU A 34 1.85 -15.24 0.21
C LEU A 34 0.84 -16.29 -0.27
N PRO A 35 1.11 -17.58 -0.04
CA PRO A 35 0.11 -18.61 -0.28
C PRO A 35 -1.07 -18.41 0.67
N LYS A 36 -2.29 -18.38 0.12
CA LYS A 36 -3.49 -18.38 0.95
C LYS A 36 -3.65 -19.74 1.65
N PRO A 37 -4.16 -19.78 2.88
CA PRO A 37 -4.56 -21.03 3.52
C PRO A 37 -5.54 -21.81 2.62
N PRO A 38 -5.45 -23.16 2.56
CA PRO A 38 -6.30 -23.97 1.68
C PRO A 38 -7.80 -23.67 1.81
N ALA A 39 -8.27 -23.45 3.05
CA ALA A 39 -9.67 -23.11 3.34
C ALA A 39 -10.15 -21.79 2.71
N LEU A 40 -9.23 -20.88 2.36
CA LEU A 40 -9.53 -19.56 1.79
C LEU A 40 -9.16 -19.46 0.31
N ALA A 41 -8.43 -20.44 -0.25
CA ALA A 41 -7.95 -20.42 -1.63
C ALA A 41 -9.11 -20.38 -2.64
N ALA A 42 -10.19 -21.14 -2.38
CA ALA A 42 -11.37 -21.19 -3.25
C ALA A 42 -12.13 -19.87 -3.38
N ARG A 43 -11.83 -18.86 -2.54
CA ARG A 43 -12.49 -17.55 -2.56
C ARG A 43 -11.85 -16.54 -3.52
N GLY A 44 -10.79 -16.91 -4.23
CA GLY A 44 -10.01 -16.01 -5.09
C GLY A 44 -9.23 -14.95 -4.30
N GLY A 45 -8.57 -14.03 -4.99
CA GLY A 45 -7.77 -12.96 -4.39
C GLY A 45 -6.33 -13.38 -4.06
N CYS A 46 -5.56 -12.42 -3.54
CA CYS A 46 -4.12 -12.56 -3.33
C CYS A 46 -3.66 -11.82 -2.07
N TRP A 47 -2.63 -12.34 -1.40
CA TRP A 47 -2.09 -11.79 -0.16
C TRP A 47 -0.65 -11.36 -0.39
N PHE A 48 -0.23 -10.22 0.15
CA PHE A 48 1.10 -9.68 -0.06
C PHE A 48 1.73 -9.22 1.25
N ARG A 49 3.06 -9.38 1.37
CA ARG A 49 3.85 -8.91 2.51
C ARG A 49 5.08 -8.14 2.10
N ALA A 50 5.39 -7.09 2.87
CA ALA A 50 6.68 -6.41 2.86
C ALA A 50 7.07 -6.01 4.29
N GLY A 51 8.05 -6.69 4.88
CA GLY A 51 8.39 -6.50 6.29
C GLY A 51 7.19 -6.79 7.19
N ALA A 52 6.76 -5.79 7.98
CA ALA A 52 5.61 -5.87 8.86
C ALA A 52 4.27 -5.51 8.19
N VAL A 53 4.29 -5.08 6.93
CA VAL A 53 3.07 -4.72 6.18
C VAL A 53 2.49 -5.98 5.55
N GLU A 54 1.21 -6.24 5.81
CA GLU A 54 0.45 -7.31 5.16
C GLU A 54 -0.87 -6.76 4.59
N LEU A 55 -1.07 -6.99 3.29
CA LEU A 55 -2.25 -6.56 2.54
C LEU A 55 -2.97 -7.76 1.94
N HIS A 56 -4.26 -7.88 2.21
CA HIS A 56 -5.12 -8.94 1.67
C HIS A 56 -6.07 -8.35 0.65
N LEU A 57 -6.02 -8.85 -0.59
CA LEU A 57 -6.91 -8.45 -1.67
C LEU A 57 -8.02 -9.50 -1.76
N GLY A 58 -9.18 -9.17 -1.21
CA GLY A 58 -10.36 -10.03 -1.16
C GLY A 58 -11.29 -9.79 -2.34
N ILE A 59 -11.77 -10.85 -2.98
CA ILE A 59 -12.71 -10.74 -4.09
C ILE A 59 -14.09 -10.32 -3.60
N ASP A 60 -14.62 -9.26 -4.19
CA ASP A 60 -15.97 -8.74 -3.98
C ASP A 60 -16.69 -8.63 -5.35
N ARG A 61 -17.86 -9.25 -5.48
CA ARG A 61 -18.65 -9.21 -6.72
C ARG A 61 -19.31 -7.85 -6.95
N ASP A 62 -19.57 -7.10 -5.88
CA ASP A 62 -20.16 -5.76 -5.92
C ASP A 62 -19.09 -4.67 -5.76
N PHE A 63 -17.84 -5.01 -6.13
CA PHE A 63 -16.65 -4.19 -5.92
C PHE A 63 -16.84 -2.73 -6.31
N ARG A 64 -16.45 -1.84 -5.40
CA ARG A 64 -16.30 -0.41 -5.63
C ARG A 64 -14.94 0.04 -5.08
N PRO A 65 -14.11 0.72 -5.87
CA PRO A 65 -12.78 1.13 -5.43
C PRO A 65 -12.85 2.07 -4.23
N ALA A 66 -12.04 1.81 -3.21
CA ALA A 66 -11.89 2.67 -2.04
C ALA A 66 -11.04 3.91 -2.39
N LYS A 67 -11.69 4.98 -2.85
CA LYS A 67 -11.02 6.23 -3.25
C LYS A 67 -10.64 7.16 -2.08
N LYS A 68 -11.15 6.88 -0.88
CA LYS A 68 -10.93 7.69 0.34
C LYS A 68 -10.31 6.90 1.47
N ALA A 69 -10.90 5.77 1.88
CA ALA A 69 -10.26 4.88 2.84
C ALA A 69 -9.07 4.16 2.17
N HIS A 70 -7.92 4.14 2.83
CA HIS A 70 -6.69 3.54 2.30
C HIS A 70 -5.74 3.16 3.43
N PRO A 71 -4.83 2.20 3.20
CA PRO A 71 -3.69 1.99 4.07
C PRO A 71 -2.64 3.10 3.86
N GLY A 72 -2.09 3.59 4.97
CA GLY A 72 -0.89 4.43 5.01
C GLY A 72 0.34 3.55 5.16
N LEU A 73 1.17 3.49 4.12
CA LEU A 73 2.31 2.59 4.02
C LEU A 73 3.61 3.36 4.25
N LEU A 74 4.35 2.98 5.29
CA LEU A 74 5.68 3.55 5.51
C LEU A 74 6.66 2.99 4.47
N VAL A 75 7.42 3.89 3.86
CA VAL A 75 8.51 3.56 2.94
C VAL A 75 9.81 4.20 3.39
N ARG A 76 10.92 3.65 2.90
CA ARG A 76 12.24 4.28 2.97
C ARG A 76 12.61 4.79 1.59
N ASP A 77 13.31 5.91 1.56
CA ASP A 77 13.74 6.57 0.33
C ASP A 77 12.54 6.85 -0.58
N ILE A 78 11.55 7.61 -0.07
CA ILE A 78 10.26 7.82 -0.75
C ILE A 78 10.40 8.41 -2.16
N GLU A 79 11.44 9.21 -2.37
CA GLU A 79 11.76 9.85 -3.65
C GLU A 79 12.19 8.84 -4.73
N PRO A 80 13.26 8.03 -4.51
CA PRO A 80 13.55 6.88 -5.38
C PRO A 80 12.36 5.94 -5.57
N TYR A 81 11.61 5.65 -4.51
CA TYR A 81 10.45 4.75 -4.57
C TYR A 81 9.36 5.30 -5.51
N ALA A 82 8.98 6.57 -5.35
CA ALA A 82 8.05 7.26 -6.23
C ALA A 82 8.52 7.30 -7.68
N ARG A 83 9.80 7.60 -7.93
CA ARG A 83 10.37 7.60 -9.29
C ARG A 83 10.31 6.22 -9.95
N ARG A 84 10.55 5.15 -9.19
CA ARG A 84 10.43 3.78 -9.69
C ARG A 84 9.00 3.46 -10.14
N LEU A 85 8.00 3.86 -9.34
CA LEU A 85 6.58 3.66 -9.68
C LEU A 85 6.18 4.48 -10.90
N ALA A 86 6.56 5.77 -10.94
CA ALA A 86 6.29 6.63 -12.09
C ALA A 86 6.92 6.09 -13.38
N GLY A 87 8.14 5.55 -13.31
CA GLY A 87 8.82 4.91 -14.45
C GLY A 87 8.14 3.64 -14.97
N ARG A 88 7.24 3.04 -14.18
CA ARG A 88 6.40 1.89 -14.54
C ARG A 88 5.00 2.30 -14.99
N GLY A 89 4.72 3.60 -15.10
CA GLY A 89 3.44 4.13 -15.54
C GLY A 89 2.40 4.30 -14.43
N VAL A 90 2.81 4.21 -13.15
CA VAL A 90 1.91 4.49 -12.02
C VAL A 90 1.80 5.99 -11.79
N ASP A 91 0.57 6.51 -11.77
CA ASP A 91 0.31 7.91 -11.45
C ASP A 91 0.57 8.20 -9.97
N VAL A 92 1.61 9.01 -9.70
CA VAL A 92 2.03 9.43 -8.36
C VAL A 92 1.55 10.86 -8.10
N SER A 93 0.76 11.04 -7.03
CA SER A 93 0.23 12.34 -6.60
C SER A 93 0.82 12.77 -5.25
N TRP A 94 1.78 13.69 -5.26
CA TRP A 94 2.40 14.22 -4.05
C TRP A 94 1.45 15.12 -3.25
N ASP A 95 1.54 15.05 -1.92
CA ASP A 95 0.73 15.85 -0.99
C ASP A 95 1.60 16.37 0.16
N ALA A 96 1.63 17.69 0.35
CA ALA A 96 2.41 18.38 1.37
C ALA A 96 1.56 18.88 2.56
N ALA A 97 0.31 18.45 2.68
CA ALA A 97 -0.63 18.93 3.69
C ALA A 97 -0.46 18.26 5.06
N LEU A 98 0.35 17.21 5.17
CA LEU A 98 0.64 16.52 6.45
C LEU A 98 2.03 16.95 6.98
N PRO A 99 2.09 17.77 8.06
CA PRO A 99 3.36 18.17 8.65
C PRO A 99 4.18 16.99 9.18
N GLY A 100 5.50 17.04 9.01
CA GLY A 100 6.44 16.04 9.53
C GLY A 100 6.52 14.76 8.69
N TYR A 101 5.83 14.71 7.56
CA TYR A 101 5.88 13.60 6.62
C TYR A 101 6.00 14.10 5.20
N ARG A 102 6.82 13.39 4.44
CA ARG A 102 6.76 13.42 3.00
C ARG A 102 5.86 12.28 2.53
N ARG A 103 4.91 12.56 1.64
CA ARG A 103 3.96 11.54 1.18
C ARG A 103 3.44 11.73 -0.23
N PHE A 104 3.01 10.63 -0.82
CA PHE A 104 2.24 10.63 -2.06
C PHE A 104 1.13 9.58 -2.03
N TYR A 105 0.20 9.71 -2.97
CA TYR A 105 -0.84 8.73 -3.24
C TYR A 105 -0.68 8.14 -4.63
N CYS A 106 -1.10 6.88 -4.79
CA CYS A 106 -1.43 6.31 -6.08
C CYS A 106 -2.68 5.45 -5.96
N SER A 107 -3.15 4.91 -7.09
CA SER A 107 -4.18 3.87 -7.10
C SER A 107 -3.58 2.55 -7.55
N ASP A 108 -4.06 1.45 -6.99
CA ASP A 108 -3.81 0.12 -7.53
C ASP A 108 -4.54 -0.06 -8.89
N PRO A 109 -4.30 -1.16 -9.63
CA PRO A 109 -4.92 -1.40 -10.95
C PRO A 109 -6.45 -1.48 -10.95
N VAL A 110 -7.07 -1.67 -9.78
CA VAL A 110 -8.54 -1.74 -9.64
C VAL A 110 -9.13 -0.46 -9.04
N GLY A 111 -8.28 0.56 -8.78
CA GLY A 111 -8.66 1.90 -8.36
C GLY A 111 -8.69 2.14 -6.85
N ASN A 112 -8.24 1.19 -6.01
CA ASN A 112 -8.11 1.43 -4.58
C ASN A 112 -6.96 2.40 -4.33
N ARG A 113 -7.20 3.40 -3.48
CA ARG A 113 -6.17 4.36 -3.10
C ARG A 113 -5.16 3.71 -2.15
N LEU A 114 -3.88 4.03 -2.35
CA LEU A 114 -2.78 3.74 -1.43
C LEU A 114 -2.08 5.05 -1.07
N GLU A 115 -1.60 5.16 0.17
CA GLU A 115 -0.75 6.27 0.62
C GLU A 115 0.62 5.72 0.99
N PHE A 116 1.67 6.42 0.56
CA PHE A 116 3.06 6.10 0.91
C PHE A 116 3.64 7.29 1.66
N LEU A 117 4.24 7.05 2.82
CA LEU A 117 4.80 8.10 3.67
C LEU A 117 6.21 7.76 4.17
N GLU A 118 7.02 8.79 4.34
CA GLU A 118 8.31 8.74 5.01
C GLU A 118 8.38 9.93 5.99
N PRO A 119 8.71 9.70 7.29
CA PRO A 119 8.90 10.79 8.24
C PRO A 119 9.99 11.75 7.76
N GLU A 120 9.74 13.04 7.81
CA GLU A 120 10.79 14.02 7.58
C GLU A 120 11.79 13.99 8.74
N PRO A 121 13.09 14.20 8.48
CA PRO A 121 14.08 14.34 9.54
C PRO A 121 13.60 15.41 10.51
N ARG A 122 13.58 15.09 11.80
CA ARG A 122 13.32 16.11 12.83
C ARG A 122 14.35 17.21 12.66
N GLN A 123 13.91 18.42 12.33
CA GLN A 123 14.76 19.59 12.39
C GLN A 123 15.14 19.79 13.85
N SER A 124 16.38 19.43 14.21
CA SER A 124 16.92 19.77 15.52
C SER A 124 16.99 21.29 15.60
N SER A 125 16.19 21.90 16.47
CA SER A 125 16.40 23.29 16.86
C SER A 125 17.85 23.45 17.30
N PRO A 126 18.60 24.46 16.82
CA PRO A 126 19.92 24.71 17.37
C PRO A 126 19.76 24.96 18.87
N CYS A 127 20.47 24.18 19.68
CA CYS A 127 20.65 24.48 21.09
C CYS A 127 21.24 25.90 21.15
N GLY A 128 20.48 26.86 21.67
CA GLY A 128 20.97 28.22 21.86
C GLY A 128 22.15 28.19 22.83
N ASP A 129 23.23 28.86 22.43
CA ASP A 129 24.42 29.15 23.24
C ASP A 129 24.07 29.99 24.48
#